data_AF-A0A812K3Y8-F1
#
_entry.id   AF-A0A812K3Y8-F1
#
_cell.length_a   1.000
_cell.length_b   1.000
_cell.length_c   1.000
_cell.angle_alpha   90.00
_cell.angle_beta   90.00
_cell.angle_gamma   90.00
#
_symmetry.space_group_name_H-M   'P 1'
#
loop_
_entity.id
_entity.type
_entity.pdbx_description
1 polymer ?
#
loop_
_entity_poly.entity_id
_entity_poly.type
_entity_poly.pdbx_seq_one_letter_code
_entity_poly.pdbx_strand_id
1 'polypeptide(L)'
;MAVFLRPGGSRGKQVQRDLAVIAIRGTADVHDRLRDWRSVVMYSYPKAFVEAAAELTRMYHEQGCDVMITGHSLGGYLAEVVATSLGLPGAGFCAPGPGFHNGPGAGLGFVTVNHEADTIGNHNHDFHVRPPVYILDGGLLMLPWTAHSMAEMVKYMSKREDWTNLNAVAKCSAEQPRVPLRVFAGPRSRRD
;
A
#
# COMPACT_ATOMS: atom_id res chain seq x y z
N MET A 1 -14.78 -1.67 5.59
CA MET A 1 -14.09 -2.48 4.57
C MET A 1 -15.09 -2.81 3.48
N ALA A 2 -14.63 -2.99 2.25
CA ALA A 2 -15.44 -3.51 1.14
C ALA A 2 -14.72 -4.73 0.55
N VAL A 3 -15.45 -5.63 -0.10
CA VAL A 3 -14.84 -6.76 -0.83
C VAL A 3 -15.30 -6.72 -2.28
N PHE A 4 -14.33 -6.88 -3.19
CA PHE A 4 -14.57 -6.97 -4.63
C PHE A 4 -14.20 -8.36 -5.12
N LEU A 5 -15.06 -8.95 -5.95
CA LEU A 5 -14.80 -10.24 -6.58
C LEU A 5 -14.36 -10.04 -8.02
N ARG A 6 -13.22 -10.61 -8.36
CA ARG A 6 -12.76 -10.75 -9.73
C ARG A 6 -12.87 -12.22 -10.12
N PRO A 7 -13.76 -12.57 -11.05
CA PRO A 7 -13.85 -13.92 -11.57
C PRO A 7 -12.51 -14.39 -12.14
N GLY A 8 -12.18 -15.64 -11.86
CA GLY A 8 -11.10 -16.37 -12.48
C GLY A 8 -11.37 -16.57 -13.98
N GLY A 9 -10.30 -16.65 -14.75
CA GLY A 9 -10.36 -17.02 -16.17
C GLY A 9 -9.64 -18.34 -16.42
N SER A 10 -9.95 -18.99 -17.54
CA SER A 10 -9.13 -20.07 -18.07
C SER A 10 -8.12 -19.50 -19.07
N ARG A 11 -6.82 -19.62 -18.76
CA ARG A 11 -5.73 -19.38 -19.73
C ARG A 11 -4.99 -20.69 -19.94
N GLY A 12 -5.34 -21.41 -21.01
CA GLY A 12 -4.74 -22.71 -21.32
C GLY A 12 -5.14 -23.80 -20.32
N LYS A 13 -4.17 -24.59 -19.84
CA LYS A 13 -4.40 -25.75 -18.94
C LYS A 13 -4.55 -25.39 -17.46
N GLN A 14 -4.41 -24.12 -17.08
CA GLN A 14 -4.45 -23.70 -15.68
C GLN A 14 -5.76 -22.95 -15.39
N VAL A 15 -6.53 -23.46 -14.43
CA VAL A 15 -7.74 -22.80 -13.93
C VAL A 15 -7.29 -21.75 -12.91
N GLN A 16 -7.50 -20.47 -13.23
CA GLN A 16 -7.27 -19.39 -12.28
C GLN A 16 -8.45 -19.34 -11.30
N ARG A 17 -8.16 -19.33 -10.00
CA ARG A 17 -9.21 -19.14 -8.97
C ARG A 17 -9.73 -17.71 -9.01
N ASP A 18 -10.97 -17.55 -8.54
CA ASP A 18 -11.55 -16.24 -8.30
C ASP A 18 -10.71 -15.49 -7.26
N LEU A 19 -10.59 -14.18 -7.41
CA LEU A 19 -9.84 -13.33 -6.49
C LEU A 19 -10.80 -12.41 -5.73
N ALA A 20 -10.80 -12.53 -4.40
CA ALA A 20 -11.45 -11.60 -3.50
C ALA A 20 -10.47 -10.52 -3.05
N VAL A 21 -10.81 -9.26 -3.27
CA VAL A 21 -10.00 -8.10 -2.89
C VAL A 21 -10.67 -7.39 -1.71
N ILE A 22 -10.08 -7.50 -0.52
CA ILE A 22 -10.52 -6.77 0.66
C ILE A 22 -9.93 -5.36 0.59
N ALA A 23 -10.79 -4.34 0.46
CA ALA A 23 -10.40 -2.94 0.44
C ALA A 23 -10.68 -2.26 1.79
N ILE A 24 -9.63 -1.78 2.44
CA ILE A 24 -9.73 -0.95 3.64
C ILE A 24 -9.79 0.52 3.22
N ARG A 25 -10.90 1.16 3.58
CA ARG A 25 -11.11 2.60 3.36
C ARG A 25 -10.18 3.38 4.30
N GLY A 26 -9.50 4.40 3.77
CA GLY A 26 -8.78 5.39 4.57
C GLY A 26 -9.72 6.41 5.25
N THR A 27 -9.14 7.44 5.87
CA THR A 27 -9.90 8.49 6.55
C THR A 27 -10.74 9.32 5.57
N ALA A 28 -11.99 9.60 5.93
CA ALA A 28 -12.94 10.31 5.07
C ALA A 28 -12.78 11.85 5.10
N ASP A 29 -12.24 12.41 6.18
CA ASP A 29 -12.12 13.86 6.38
C ASP A 29 -10.65 14.31 6.50
N VAL A 30 -10.32 15.49 5.97
CA VAL A 30 -8.94 15.93 5.69
C VAL A 30 -8.33 16.78 6.81
N HIS A 31 -9.15 17.47 7.61
CA HIS A 31 -8.66 18.37 8.65
C HIS A 31 -8.40 17.68 10.01
N ASP A 32 -9.22 16.70 10.41
CA ASP A 32 -8.91 15.82 11.55
C ASP A 32 -7.87 14.75 11.23
N ARG A 33 -7.56 14.61 9.94
CA ARG A 33 -6.77 13.54 9.33
C ARG A 33 -5.38 13.40 9.90
N LEU A 34 -4.65 14.49 10.11
CA LEU A 34 -3.26 14.43 10.55
C LEU A 34 -3.15 14.09 12.05
N ARG A 35 -4.15 14.51 12.84
CA ARG A 35 -4.17 14.31 14.29
C ARG A 35 -4.64 12.89 14.62
N ASP A 36 -5.74 12.46 14.01
CA ASP A 36 -6.29 11.12 14.21
C ASP A 36 -5.40 10.05 13.60
N TRP A 37 -4.73 10.35 12.48
CA TRP A 37 -3.75 9.43 11.93
C TRP A 37 -2.56 9.23 12.86
N ARG A 38 -1.97 10.29 13.41
CA ARG A 38 -0.83 10.14 14.35
C ARG A 38 -1.23 9.35 15.60
N SER A 39 -2.44 9.57 16.13
CA SER A 39 -2.90 8.82 17.30
C SER A 39 -3.15 7.34 16.98
N VAL A 40 -3.75 7.03 15.83
CA VAL A 40 -4.05 5.64 15.41
C VAL A 40 -2.78 4.89 15.01
N VAL A 41 -1.87 5.54 14.29
CA VAL A 41 -0.66 4.89 13.76
C VAL A 41 0.42 4.68 14.80
N MET A 42 0.52 5.52 15.84
CA MET A 42 1.66 5.49 16.76
C MET A 42 1.44 4.73 18.06
N TYR A 43 0.20 4.38 18.47
CA TYR A 43 -0.04 3.95 19.86
C TYR A 43 -0.61 2.55 20.05
N SER A 44 -1.52 2.07 19.20
CA SER A 44 -2.23 0.81 19.48
C SER A 44 -2.35 -0.05 18.25
N TYR A 45 -1.99 -1.33 18.42
CA TYR A 45 -2.15 -2.33 17.39
C TYR A 45 -3.63 -2.44 16.97
N PRO A 46 -3.96 -2.35 15.66
CA PRO A 46 -5.35 -2.28 15.18
C PRO A 46 -6.02 -3.66 15.17
N LYS A 47 -6.09 -4.32 16.33
CA LYS A 47 -6.56 -5.71 16.50
C LYS A 47 -7.91 -5.98 15.84
N ALA A 48 -8.89 -5.09 16.05
CA ALA A 48 -10.23 -5.24 15.50
C ALA A 48 -10.25 -5.29 13.96
N PHE A 49 -9.38 -4.53 13.29
CA PHE A 49 -9.26 -4.59 11.82
C PHE A 49 -8.67 -5.92 11.35
N VAL A 50 -7.67 -6.43 12.07
CA VAL A 50 -7.03 -7.70 11.77
C VAL A 50 -8.00 -8.87 11.96
N GLU A 51 -8.76 -8.89 13.05
CA GLU A 51 -9.77 -9.91 13.32
C GLU A 51 -10.89 -9.90 12.26
N ALA A 52 -11.42 -8.72 11.93
CA ALA A 52 -12.46 -8.62 10.92
C ALA A 52 -11.97 -9.00 9.52
N ALA A 53 -10.72 -8.67 9.16
CA ALA A 53 -10.14 -9.11 7.90
C ALA A 53 -9.83 -10.61 7.88
N ALA A 54 -9.46 -11.21 9.02
CA ALA A 54 -9.26 -12.65 9.15
C ALA A 54 -10.56 -13.42 8.92
N GLU A 55 -11.68 -12.92 9.45
CA GLU A 55 -13.00 -13.52 9.23
C GLU A 55 -13.39 -13.49 7.74
N LEU A 56 -13.24 -12.34 7.08
CA LEU A 56 -13.49 -12.21 5.64
C LEU A 56 -12.59 -13.13 4.83
N THR A 57 -11.30 -13.17 5.17
CA THR A 57 -10.32 -14.05 4.49
C THR A 57 -10.74 -15.50 4.58
N ARG A 58 -11.10 -15.98 5.78
CA ARG A 58 -11.59 -17.35 5.98
C ARG A 58 -12.83 -17.62 5.13
N MET A 59 -13.80 -16.72 5.16
CA MET A 59 -15.05 -16.84 4.41
C MET A 59 -14.81 -16.99 2.90
N TYR A 60 -13.90 -16.21 2.31
CA TYR A 60 -13.62 -16.28 0.87
C TYR A 60 -12.71 -17.46 0.49
N HIS A 61 -11.78 -17.86 1.36
CA HIS A 61 -11.04 -19.12 1.16
C HIS A 61 -11.97 -20.33 1.15
N GLU A 62 -12.98 -20.39 2.02
CA GLU A 62 -14.00 -21.45 2.04
C GLU A 62 -14.85 -21.48 0.77
N GLN A 63 -14.99 -20.35 0.08
CA GLN A 63 -15.64 -20.24 -1.24
C GLN A 63 -14.69 -20.58 -2.41
N GLY A 64 -13.44 -20.95 -2.13
CA GLY A 64 -12.44 -21.30 -3.13
C GLY A 64 -11.78 -20.11 -3.81
N CYS A 65 -11.94 -18.89 -3.27
CA CYS A 65 -11.26 -17.70 -3.78
C CYS A 65 -9.83 -17.61 -3.22
N ASP A 66 -8.92 -17.04 -4.01
CA ASP A 66 -7.71 -16.43 -3.47
C ASP A 66 -8.07 -15.07 -2.86
N VAL A 67 -7.39 -14.65 -1.80
CA VAL A 67 -7.66 -13.38 -1.12
C VAL A 67 -6.44 -12.46 -1.18
N MET A 68 -6.66 -11.20 -1.53
CA MET A 68 -5.68 -10.13 -1.36
C MET A 68 -6.28 -8.93 -0.65
N ILE A 69 -5.42 -8.08 -0.09
CA ILE A 69 -5.84 -6.88 0.61
C ILE A 69 -5.26 -5.61 0.01
N THR A 70 -6.03 -4.53 0.05
CA THR A 70 -5.61 -3.23 -0.46
C THR A 70 -6.14 -2.08 0.37
N GLY A 71 -5.50 -0.92 0.25
CA GLY A 71 -6.02 0.31 0.83
C GLY A 71 -5.21 1.54 0.46
N HIS A 72 -5.79 2.72 0.72
CA HIS A 72 -5.15 4.02 0.50
C HIS A 72 -4.93 4.77 1.82
N SER A 73 -3.84 5.50 1.96
CA SER A 73 -3.57 6.36 3.13
C SER A 73 -3.60 5.52 4.42
N LEU A 74 -4.38 5.89 5.43
CA LEU A 74 -4.61 5.05 6.62
C LEU A 74 -5.13 3.65 6.28
N GLY A 75 -5.93 3.51 5.22
CA GLY A 75 -6.40 2.20 4.76
C GLY A 75 -5.26 1.34 4.19
N GLY A 76 -4.27 1.96 3.55
CA GLY A 76 -3.09 1.25 3.03
C GLY A 76 -2.16 0.79 4.16
N TYR A 77 -2.00 1.64 5.18
CA TYR A 77 -1.34 1.29 6.45
C TYR A 77 -1.99 0.06 7.09
N LEU A 78 -3.32 0.09 7.26
CA LEU A 78 -4.07 -1.01 7.86
C LEU A 78 -3.97 -2.27 6.98
N ALA A 79 -3.98 -2.11 5.66
CA ALA A 79 -3.84 -3.22 4.73
C ALA A 79 -2.48 -3.93 4.88
N GLU A 80 -1.39 -3.19 5.12
CA GLU A 80 -0.08 -3.78 5.37
C GLU A 80 -0.02 -4.52 6.71
N VAL A 81 -0.55 -3.90 7.77
CA VAL A 81 -0.63 -4.54 9.10
C VAL A 81 -1.41 -5.85 9.00
N VAL A 82 -2.57 -5.85 8.34
CA VAL A 82 -3.38 -7.04 8.16
C VAL A 82 -2.66 -8.07 7.28
N ALA A 83 -2.07 -7.66 6.16
CA ALA A 83 -1.34 -8.55 5.27
C ALA A 83 -0.20 -9.26 5.99
N THR A 84 0.59 -8.53 6.77
CA THR A 84 1.72 -9.10 7.52
C THR A 84 1.26 -9.95 8.70
N SER A 85 0.12 -9.64 9.32
CA SER A 85 -0.45 -10.46 10.40
C SER A 85 -1.09 -11.76 9.93
N LEU A 86 -1.70 -11.76 8.73
CA LEU A 86 -2.43 -12.91 8.20
C LEU A 86 -1.68 -13.66 7.09
N GLY A 87 -0.53 -13.14 6.66
CA GLY A 87 0.24 -13.69 5.54
C GLY A 87 -0.45 -13.57 4.19
N LEU A 88 -1.13 -12.45 3.95
CA LEU A 88 -1.86 -12.19 2.70
C LEU A 88 -1.02 -11.37 1.71
N PRO A 89 -1.18 -11.60 0.40
CA PRO A 89 -0.68 -10.68 -0.61
C PRO A 89 -1.51 -9.39 -0.62
N GLY A 90 -0.94 -8.31 -1.14
CA GLY A 90 -1.69 -7.06 -1.21
C GLY A 90 -0.92 -5.87 -1.75
N ALA A 91 -1.62 -4.74 -1.82
CA ALA A 91 -1.02 -3.46 -2.18
C ALA A 91 -1.54 -2.30 -1.34
N GLY A 92 -0.63 -1.50 -0.79
CA GLY A 92 -0.93 -0.22 -0.15
C GLY A 92 -0.65 0.93 -1.11
N PHE A 93 -1.48 1.97 -1.10
CA PHE A 93 -1.27 3.16 -1.92
C PHE A 93 -1.17 4.41 -1.04
N CYS A 94 -0.15 5.23 -1.26
CA CYS A 94 0.08 6.45 -0.47
C CYS A 94 0.07 6.13 1.03
N ALA A 95 0.60 4.98 1.42
CA ALA A 95 0.48 4.46 2.78
C ALA A 95 1.70 4.88 3.58
N PRO A 96 1.53 5.40 4.81
CA PRO A 96 2.63 5.59 5.73
C PRO A 96 3.12 4.26 6.30
N GLY A 97 4.37 4.25 6.76
CA GLY A 97 5.00 3.04 7.31
C GLY A 97 4.35 2.55 8.60
N PRO A 98 4.01 1.25 8.70
CA PRO A 98 3.34 0.68 9.86
C PRO A 98 4.18 0.50 11.11
N GLY A 99 5.52 0.45 11.00
CA GLY A 99 6.37 0.33 12.18
C GLY A 99 6.22 -1.02 12.86
N PHE A 100 6.17 -0.96 14.19
CA PHE A 100 6.07 -2.13 15.05
C PHE A 100 4.69 -2.82 15.02
N HIS A 101 3.71 -2.26 14.29
CA HIS A 101 2.41 -2.90 14.11
C HIS A 101 2.40 -3.99 13.04
N ASN A 102 3.45 -4.14 12.23
CA ASN A 102 3.53 -5.25 11.29
C ASN A 102 3.56 -6.60 12.02
N GLY A 103 2.80 -7.56 11.50
CA GLY A 103 2.78 -8.93 12.00
C GLY A 103 4.02 -9.74 11.60
N PRO A 104 4.12 -11.00 12.07
CA PRO A 104 5.29 -11.86 11.83
C PRO A 104 5.46 -12.31 10.38
N GLY A 105 4.41 -12.23 9.55
CA GLY A 105 4.41 -12.57 8.13
C GLY A 105 5.03 -11.50 7.22
N ALA A 106 6.01 -10.75 7.74
CA ALA A 106 6.73 -9.75 6.99
C ALA A 106 7.38 -10.35 5.72
N GLY A 107 6.89 -9.97 4.53
CA GLY A 107 7.49 -10.31 3.23
C GLY A 107 6.62 -11.11 2.25
N LEU A 108 5.39 -11.49 2.61
CA LEU A 108 4.52 -12.42 1.85
C LEU A 108 3.77 -11.81 0.64
N GLY A 109 4.40 -10.87 -0.07
CA GLY A 109 3.85 -10.32 -1.32
C GLY A 109 2.96 -9.10 -1.14
N PHE A 110 3.09 -8.38 -0.03
CA PHE A 110 2.55 -7.02 0.09
C PHE A 110 3.53 -5.99 -0.49
N VAL A 111 3.02 -5.02 -1.25
CA VAL A 111 3.80 -3.92 -1.83
C VAL A 111 3.14 -2.59 -1.51
N THR A 112 3.93 -1.62 -1.07
CA THR A 112 3.46 -0.23 -0.94
C THR A 112 3.86 0.57 -2.17
N VAL A 113 2.92 1.33 -2.73
CA VAL A 113 3.12 2.21 -3.88
C VAL A 113 2.88 3.66 -3.42
N ASN A 114 3.92 4.48 -3.47
CA ASN A 114 3.86 5.88 -3.05
C ASN A 114 4.31 6.81 -4.18
N HIS A 115 3.94 8.08 -4.07
CA HIS A 115 4.50 9.14 -4.90
C HIS A 115 5.65 9.82 -4.15
N GLU A 116 6.73 10.22 -4.83
CA GLU A 116 7.89 10.86 -4.17
C GLU A 116 7.51 12.16 -3.43
N ALA A 117 6.59 12.93 -4.01
CA ALA A 117 6.09 14.17 -3.41
C ALA A 117 5.00 13.97 -2.33
N ASP A 118 4.57 12.73 -2.05
CA ASP A 118 3.56 12.46 -1.04
C ASP A 118 4.15 12.47 0.37
N THR A 119 4.04 13.59 1.08
CA THR A 119 4.59 13.73 2.44
C THR A 119 3.89 12.87 3.49
N ILE A 120 2.63 12.47 3.27
CA ILE A 120 1.88 11.65 4.23
C ILE A 120 2.24 10.18 4.02
N GLY A 121 2.17 9.69 2.79
CA GLY A 121 2.58 8.33 2.45
C GLY A 121 4.06 8.09 2.76
N ASN A 122 4.92 9.11 2.58
CA ASN A 122 6.35 8.95 2.85
C ASN A 122 6.73 9.13 4.32
N HIS A 123 5.75 9.36 5.20
CA HIS A 123 6.01 9.31 6.63
C HIS A 123 6.34 7.88 7.07
N ASN A 124 7.41 7.73 7.84
CA ASN A 124 7.88 6.44 8.34
C ASN A 124 8.14 5.39 7.25
N HIS A 125 8.44 5.78 6.00
CA HIS A 125 8.56 4.82 4.89
C HIS A 125 9.62 3.72 5.09
N ASP A 126 10.66 3.99 5.90
CA ASP A 126 11.67 2.99 6.29
C ASP A 126 11.12 1.85 7.16
N PHE A 127 9.88 1.99 7.63
CA PHE A 127 9.19 1.01 8.47
C PHE A 127 8.16 0.18 7.70
N HIS A 128 8.08 0.32 6.38
CA HIS A 128 7.38 -0.67 5.56
C HIS A 128 8.11 -2.01 5.60
N VAL A 129 7.34 -3.08 5.42
CA VAL A 129 7.83 -4.45 5.29
C VAL A 129 8.83 -4.62 4.14
N ARG A 130 8.70 -3.79 3.10
CA ARG A 130 9.60 -3.71 1.94
C ARG A 130 9.72 -2.25 1.49
N PRO A 131 10.83 -1.87 0.83
CA PRO A 131 10.95 -0.53 0.25
C PRO A 131 9.76 -0.22 -0.67
N PRO A 132 9.12 0.96 -0.53
CA PRO A 132 8.02 1.34 -1.39
C PRO A 132 8.43 1.44 -2.87
N VAL A 133 7.48 1.15 -3.73
CA VAL A 133 7.53 1.42 -5.16
C VAL A 133 7.17 2.88 -5.36
N TYR A 134 8.15 3.70 -5.72
CA TYR A 134 7.96 5.13 -5.89
C TYR A 134 7.60 5.50 -7.33
N ILE A 135 6.60 6.35 -7.46
CA ILE A 135 6.30 7.10 -8.68
C ILE A 135 7.08 8.42 -8.64
N LEU A 136 7.91 8.63 -9.66
CA LEU A 136 8.88 9.72 -9.73
C LEU A 136 8.49 10.75 -10.81
N ASP A 137 7.27 11.30 -10.69
CA ASP A 137 6.70 12.28 -11.62
C ASP A 137 6.54 13.67 -11.00
N GLY A 138 7.00 13.84 -9.75
CA GLY A 138 6.83 15.04 -8.95
C GLY A 138 7.86 16.08 -9.33
N GLY A 139 7.60 16.84 -10.39
CA GLY A 139 8.34 18.09 -10.62
C GLY A 139 8.29 18.99 -9.37
N LEU A 140 9.26 19.90 -9.24
CA LEU A 140 9.52 20.77 -8.06
C LEU A 140 8.32 21.61 -7.58
N LEU A 141 7.22 21.64 -8.33
CA LEU A 141 6.03 22.49 -8.12
C LEU A 141 4.80 21.74 -7.60
N MET A 142 4.89 20.42 -7.37
CA MET A 142 3.74 19.67 -6.85
C MET A 142 3.46 19.97 -5.38
N LEU A 143 2.21 20.29 -5.06
CA LEU A 143 1.76 20.41 -3.68
C LEU A 143 1.66 19.02 -3.04
N PRO A 144 2.22 18.78 -1.83
CA PRO A 144 2.24 17.46 -1.21
C PRO A 144 0.88 16.74 -1.11
N TRP A 145 -0.18 17.50 -0.84
CA TRP A 145 -1.55 16.97 -0.71
C TRP A 145 -2.10 16.40 -2.02
N THR A 146 -1.66 16.92 -3.16
CA THR A 146 -2.08 16.44 -4.48
C THR A 146 -1.45 15.08 -4.80
N ALA A 147 -0.20 14.87 -4.38
CA ALA A 147 0.50 13.60 -4.52
C ALA A 147 -0.08 12.48 -3.63
N HIS A 148 -0.76 12.84 -2.54
CA HIS A 148 -1.45 11.89 -1.66
C HIS A 148 -2.82 11.42 -2.19
N SER A 149 -3.28 11.92 -3.34
CA SER A 149 -4.59 11.58 -3.90
C SER A 149 -4.54 10.34 -4.79
N MET A 150 -5.49 9.41 -4.60
CA MET A 150 -5.65 8.28 -5.52
C MET A 150 -5.93 8.71 -6.96
N ALA A 151 -6.66 9.81 -7.16
CA ALA A 151 -6.95 10.30 -8.51
C ALA A 151 -5.67 10.72 -9.25
N GLU A 152 -4.76 11.41 -8.55
CA GLU A 152 -3.47 11.77 -9.13
C GLU A 152 -2.55 10.56 -9.26
N MET A 153 -2.53 9.63 -8.30
CA MET A 153 -1.79 8.37 -8.44
C MET A 153 -2.18 7.60 -9.69
N VAL A 154 -3.49 7.42 -9.94
CA VAL A 154 -4.00 6.77 -11.15
C VAL A 154 -3.53 7.50 -12.40
N LYS A 155 -3.61 8.84 -12.40
CA LYS A 155 -3.14 9.67 -13.53
C LYS A 155 -1.64 9.50 -13.79
N TYR A 156 -0.79 9.44 -12.77
CA TYR A 156 0.66 9.22 -12.95
C TYR A 156 0.98 7.80 -13.40
N MET A 157 0.34 6.79 -12.80
CA MET A 157 0.53 5.38 -13.20
C MET A 157 0.06 5.14 -14.63
N SER A 158 -1.02 5.78 -15.06
CA SER A 158 -1.60 5.61 -16.41
C SER A 158 -0.69 6.12 -17.53
N LYS A 159 0.34 6.94 -17.22
CA LYS A 159 1.32 7.39 -18.21
C LYS A 159 2.32 6.29 -18.62
N ARG A 160 2.36 5.17 -17.90
CA ARG A 160 3.30 4.08 -18.13
C ARG A 160 2.60 2.91 -18.80
N GLU A 161 2.46 2.99 -20.12
CA GLU A 161 1.74 2.02 -20.93
C GLU A 161 2.35 0.61 -20.89
N ASP A 162 3.65 0.50 -20.57
CA ASP A 162 4.38 -0.77 -20.48
C ASP A 162 4.47 -1.34 -19.06
N TRP A 163 3.85 -0.67 -18.09
CA TRP A 163 3.76 -1.19 -16.73
C TRP A 163 2.69 -2.27 -16.62
N THR A 164 3.07 -3.33 -15.93
CA THR A 164 2.22 -4.46 -15.57
C THR A 164 2.47 -4.79 -14.11
N ASN A 165 1.54 -5.50 -13.47
CA ASN A 165 1.74 -5.98 -12.11
C ASN A 165 3.01 -6.83 -11.95
N LEU A 166 3.52 -7.44 -13.03
CA LEU A 166 4.70 -8.30 -13.01
C LEU A 166 6.02 -7.53 -13.13
N ASN A 167 6.00 -6.32 -13.69
CA ASN A 167 7.22 -5.56 -13.98
C ASN A 167 7.30 -4.20 -13.27
N ALA A 168 6.23 -3.76 -12.60
CA ALA A 168 6.14 -2.43 -11.99
C ALA A 168 7.30 -2.16 -11.02
N VAL A 169 7.68 -3.12 -10.18
CA VAL A 169 8.83 -3.00 -9.26
C VAL A 169 10.12 -2.74 -10.03
N ALA A 170 10.42 -3.59 -11.03
CA ALA A 170 11.64 -3.48 -11.82
C ALA A 170 11.70 -2.17 -12.62
N LYS A 171 10.56 -1.74 -13.17
CA LYS A 171 10.44 -0.49 -13.92
C LYS A 171 10.65 0.73 -13.03
N CYS A 172 10.05 0.77 -11.84
CA CYS A 172 10.30 1.82 -10.85
C CYS A 172 11.77 1.90 -10.43
N SER A 173 12.43 0.77 -10.15
CA SER A 173 13.85 0.76 -9.80
C SER A 173 14.73 1.35 -10.92
N ALA A 174 14.36 1.17 -12.19
CA ALA A 174 15.06 1.76 -13.33
C ALA A 174 14.80 3.27 -13.51
N GLU A 175 13.74 3.83 -12.91
CA GLU A 175 13.44 5.26 -12.93
C GLU A 175 14.22 6.05 -11.85
N GLN A 176 14.56 5.42 -10.72
CA GLN A 176 15.31 6.05 -9.61
C GLN A 176 16.59 6.81 -9.98
N PRO A 177 17.43 6.36 -10.93
CA PRO A 177 18.64 7.10 -11.31
C PRO A 177 18.36 8.43 -12.03
N ARG A 178 17.11 8.68 -12.48
CA ARG A 178 16.75 9.84 -13.31
C ARG A 178 16.31 11.06 -12.51
N VAL A 179 15.96 10.89 -11.24
CA VAL A 179 15.59 12.00 -10.36
C VAL A 179 16.77 12.33 -9.43
N PRO A 180 17.25 13.59 -9.39
CA PRO A 180 18.33 13.96 -8.49
C PRO A 180 17.93 13.70 -7.03
N LEU A 181 18.49 12.64 -6.43
CA LEU A 181 18.32 12.22 -5.03
C LEU A 181 18.61 13.30 -3.97
N ARG A 182 19.11 14.48 -4.38
CA ARG A 182 19.46 15.59 -3.47
C ARG A 182 18.26 16.25 -2.79
N VAL A 183 17.02 15.98 -3.19
CA VAL A 183 15.82 16.60 -2.61
C VAL A 183 15.22 15.81 -1.44
N PHE A 184 15.60 14.53 -1.25
CA PHE A 184 14.91 13.62 -0.32
C PHE A 184 15.70 13.19 0.92
N ALA A 185 16.92 13.71 1.14
CA ALA A 185 17.67 13.41 2.36
C ALA A 185 17.14 14.23 3.55
N GLY A 186 16.00 13.81 4.11
CA GLY A 186 15.67 14.11 5.50
C GLY A 186 16.75 13.52 6.44
N PRO A 187 16.92 14.06 7.66
CA PRO A 187 17.95 13.59 8.57
C PRO A 187 17.76 12.09 8.83
N ARG A 188 18.76 11.29 8.45
CA ARG A 188 18.82 9.86 8.78
C ARG A 188 18.80 9.75 10.30
N SER A 189 17.71 9.24 10.87
CA SER A 189 17.72 8.82 12.26
C SER A 189 18.70 7.66 12.37
N ARG A 190 19.85 7.90 13.00
CA ARG A 190 20.76 6.83 13.40
C ARG A 190 19.97 5.89 14.31
N ARG A 191 19.91 4.62 13.94
CA ARG A 191 19.57 3.56 14.89
C ARG A 191 20.86 3.31 15.67
N ASP A 192 20.87 3.75 16.93
CA ASP A 192 21.74 3.20 17.97
C ASP A 192 21.02 2.01 18.61
#